data_AF-A0AA96ZIG7-F1
#
_entry.id   AF-A0AA96ZIG7-F1
#
_cell.length_a   1.000
_cell.length_b   1.000
_cell.length_c   1.000
_cell.angle_alpha   90.00
_cell.angle_beta   90.00
_cell.angle_gamma   90.00
#
_symmetry.space_group_name_H-M   'P 1'
#
loop_
_entity.id
_entity.type
_entity.pdbx_description
1 polymer ?
#
loop_
_entity_poly.entity_id
_entity_poly.type
_entity_poly.pdbx_seq_one_letter_code
_entity_poly.pdbx_strand_id
1 'polypeptide(L)' 'MQTESEPEPARTTEQAAAYYKNCTEAKAAGAAPLHRGEPGYRSALDRDGDGIACEK' A
#
# COMPACT_ATOMS: atom_id res chain seq x y z
N MET A 1 34.59 7.62 4.21
CA MET A 1 34.09 6.66 5.24
C MET A 1 32.92 7.35 5.93
N GLN A 2 31.63 7.04 5.70
CA GLN A 2 30.96 5.82 5.22
C GLN A 2 30.25 5.98 3.86
N THR A 3 30.57 5.08 2.94
CA THR A 3 29.62 4.48 2.01
C THR A 3 29.05 3.26 2.73
N GLU A 4 27.76 3.24 3.05
CA GLU A 4 27.09 2.07 3.61
C GLU A 4 26.16 1.48 2.55
N SER A 5 26.63 0.37 1.96
CA SER A 5 25.80 -0.71 1.42
C SER A 5 25.32 -1.55 2.60
N GLU A 6 24.00 -1.78 2.73
CA GLU A 6 23.43 -3.00 3.35
C GLU A 6 21.95 -3.10 2.92
N PRO A 7 21.45 -4.29 2.52
CA PRO A 7 20.24 -4.44 1.71
C PRO A 7 18.93 -4.49 2.51
N GLU A 8 17.82 -4.19 1.82
CA GLU A 8 16.40 -4.36 2.16
C GLU A 8 16.13 -5.49 3.19
N PRO A 9 15.25 -5.31 4.20
CA PRO A 9 14.10 -6.18 4.22
C PRO A 9 13.17 -5.62 3.16
N ALA A 10 12.92 -6.41 2.12
CA ALA A 10 11.57 -6.54 1.62
C ALA A 10 10.67 -6.40 2.84
N ARG A 11 9.94 -5.28 2.95
CA ARG A 11 8.91 -5.13 3.98
C ARG A 11 7.83 -6.12 3.57
N THR A 12 8.12 -7.34 3.97
CA THR A 12 7.25 -8.39 4.44
C THR A 12 5.91 -8.30 3.74
N THR A 13 5.80 -9.16 2.75
CA THR A 13 4.60 -9.78 2.19
C THR A 13 3.53 -10.22 3.21
N GLU A 14 3.39 -9.63 4.40
CA GLU A 14 2.96 -10.38 5.59
C GLU A 14 1.97 -9.66 6.52
N GLN A 15 1.40 -8.54 6.10
CA GLN A 15 0.09 -8.17 6.63
C GLN A 15 -0.89 -8.38 5.50
N ALA A 16 -1.18 -9.67 5.25
CA ALA A 16 -2.23 -10.18 4.36
C ALA A 16 -3.04 -9.04 3.77
N ALA A 17 -2.58 -8.53 2.61
CA ALA A 17 -3.16 -7.36 2.00
C ALA A 17 -4.67 -7.61 1.96
N ALA A 18 -5.43 -6.87 2.75
CA ALA A 18 -6.87 -6.96 2.74
C ALA A 18 -7.23 -6.74 1.27
N TYR A 19 -7.60 -7.83 0.60
CA TYR A 19 -7.58 -7.85 -0.85
C TYR A 19 -8.84 -7.15 -1.31
N TYR A 20 -8.77 -5.83 -1.37
CA TYR A 20 -9.86 -5.03 -1.86
C TYR A 20 -9.88 -5.19 -3.37
N LYS A 21 -10.97 -5.75 -3.89
CA LYS A 21 -11.14 -5.86 -5.35
C LYS A 21 -11.09 -4.47 -6.00
N ASN A 22 -11.64 -3.47 -5.31
CA ASN A 22 -11.77 -2.10 -5.78
C ASN A 22 -11.81 -1.11 -4.61
N CYS A 23 -11.66 0.17 -4.94
CA CYS A 23 -11.73 1.25 -3.96
C CYS A 23 -13.08 1.37 -3.25
N THR A 24 -14.16 0.88 -3.87
CA THR A 24 -15.48 0.84 -3.24
C THR A 24 -15.49 -0.08 -2.02
N GLU A 25 -14.90 -1.27 -2.14
CA GLU A 25 -14.79 -2.22 -1.04
C GLU A 25 -13.85 -1.71 0.06
N ALA A 26 -12.72 -1.10 -0.31
CA ALA A 26 -11.82 -0.45 0.64
C ALA A 26 -12.51 0.68 1.42
N LYS A 27 -13.30 1.54 0.74
CA LYS A 27 -14.09 2.60 1.37
C LYS A 27 -15.21 2.05 2.25
N ALA A 28 -15.92 1.04 1.78
CA ALA A 28 -16.99 0.40 2.54
C ALA A 28 -16.47 -0.27 3.82
N ALA A 29 -15.25 -0.82 3.77
CA ALA A 29 -14.54 -1.35 4.92
C ALA A 29 -13.93 -0.26 5.83
N GLY A 30 -13.97 1.02 5.43
CA GLY A 30 -13.32 2.11 6.17
C GLY A 30 -11.79 2.07 6.10
N ALA A 31 -11.23 1.34 5.13
CA ALA A 31 -9.79 1.21 4.92
C ALA A 31 -9.23 2.24 3.93
N ALA A 32 -10.09 3.00 3.24
CA ALA A 32 -9.67 4.11 2.40
C ALA A 32 -9.71 5.45 3.17
N PRO A 33 -8.78 6.38 2.91
CA PRO A 33 -7.68 6.31 1.93
C PRO A 33 -6.61 5.29 2.34
N LEU A 34 -6.19 4.44 1.39
CA LEU A 34 -5.18 3.42 1.62
C LEU A 34 -3.80 4.05 1.37
N HIS A 35 -2.96 4.12 2.39
CA HIS A 35 -1.63 4.70 2.24
C HIS A 35 -0.55 3.66 1.94
N ARG A 36 0.51 4.08 1.23
CA ARG A 36 1.66 3.22 0.94
C ARG A 36 2.27 2.67 2.24
N GLY A 37 2.12 1.38 2.45
CA GLY A 37 2.56 0.67 3.66
C GLY A 37 1.42 0.17 4.56
N GLU A 38 0.17 0.52 4.25
CA GLU A 38 -1.01 -0.05 4.92
C GLU A 38 -1.45 -1.39 4.32
N PRO A 39 -2.04 -2.27 5.14
CA PRO A 39 -2.61 -3.54 4.66
C PRO A 39 -3.78 -3.28 3.70
N GLY A 40 -3.59 -3.69 2.44
CA GLY A 40 -4.56 -3.48 1.37
C GLY A 40 -4.17 -2.39 0.36
N TYR A 41 -3.14 -1.58 0.66
CA TYR A 41 -2.55 -0.70 -0.35
C TYR A 41 -1.90 -1.55 -1.45
N ARG A 42 -2.29 -1.27 -2.69
CA ARG A 42 -1.61 -1.79 -3.88
C ARG A 42 -1.40 -0.65 -4.86
N SER A 43 -0.24 -0.61 -5.49
CA SER A 43 0.09 0.35 -6.56
C SER A 43 -0.86 0.24 -7.76
N ALA A 44 -1.65 -0.84 -7.86
CA ALA A 44 -2.69 -1.00 -8.88
C ALA A 44 -4.05 -0.35 -8.50
N LEU A 45 -4.28 0.02 -7.24
CA LEU A 45 -5.43 0.85 -6.81
C LEU A 45 -5.10 2.34 -6.87
N ASP A 46 -3.83 2.65 -6.71
CA ASP A 46 -3.24 3.98 -6.84
C ASP A 46 -3.08 4.30 -8.33
N ARG A 47 -4.02 5.06 -8.90
CA ARG A 47 -4.07 5.32 -10.35
C ARG A 47 -3.03 6.34 -10.78
N ASP A 48 -2.64 7.23 -9.89
CA ASP A 48 -1.74 8.35 -10.14
C ASP A 48 -0.33 8.14 -9.55
N GLY A 49 -0.17 7.15 -8.67
CA GLY A 49 1.11 6.70 -8.14
C GLY A 49 1.68 7.59 -7.02
N ASP A 50 0.85 8.44 -6.42
CA ASP A 50 1.25 9.38 -5.39
C ASP A 50 1.54 8.69 -4.04
N GLY A 51 1.07 7.45 -3.86
CA GLY A 51 1.18 6.73 -2.61
C GLY A 51 -0.15 6.62 -1.85
N ILE A 52 -1.27 7.09 -2.41
CA ILE A 52 -2.58 7.07 -1.78
C ILE A 52 -3.59 6.38 -2.71
N ALA A 53 -3.85 5.10 -2.44
CA ALA A 53 -4.92 4.40 -3.13
C ALA A 53 -6.30 4.85 -2.61
N CYS A 54 -7.26 4.99 -3.53
CA CYS A 54 -8.68 5.20 -3.19
C CYS A 54 -9.02 6.53 -2.51
N GLU A 55 -8.23 7.57 -2.78
CA GLU A 55 -8.41 8.95 -2.28
C GLU A 55 -9.71 9.64 -2.71
N LYS A 56 -10.35 9.22 -3.82
CA LYS A 56 -11.54 9.87 -4.40
C LYS A 56 -12.58 8.88 -4.89
#